data_AF-A0A803L9B9-F1
#
_entry.id   AF-A0A803L9B9-F1
#
_cell.length_a   1.000
_cell.length_b   1.000
_cell.length_c   1.000
_cell.angle_alpha   90.00
_cell.angle_beta   90.00
_cell.angle_gamma   90.00
#
_symmetry.space_group_name_H-M   'P 1'
#
loop_
_entity.id
_entity.type
_entity.pdbx_description
1 polymer ?
#
loop_
_entity_poly.entity_id
_entity_poly.type
_entity_poly.pdbx_seq_one_letter_code
_entity_poly.pdbx_strand_id
1 'polypeptide(L)'
;NAVLDGIDFDIESGKKVYLSAAPQCPFPDHKLNGALHTGLFDYVWIQFYNNPSCEFDVSNPEKFKNSWRKWTSNIPAKKFFVGLPAAAAKSAAGSGFAEKETNMKEYE
;
A
#
# COMPACT_ATOMS: atom_id res chain seq x y z
N ASN A 1 -3.37 2.28 -23.05
CA ASN A 1 -3.38 1.85 -21.64
C ASN A 1 -4.81 1.71 -21.19
N ALA A 2 -5.27 0.49 -20.92
CA ALA A 2 -6.58 0.29 -20.31
C ALA A 2 -6.45 0.72 -18.84
N VAL A 3 -7.24 1.71 -18.45
CA VAL A 3 -7.48 2.07 -17.04
C VAL A 3 -8.84 1.46 -16.72
N LEU A 4 -8.86 0.46 -15.85
CA LEU A 4 -10.12 -0.04 -15.28
C LEU A 4 -10.45 0.88 -14.10
N ASP A 5 -11.54 1.63 -14.20
CA ASP A 5 -11.99 2.60 -13.18
C ASP A 5 -12.91 1.97 -12.12
N GLY A 6 -13.20 0.67 -12.21
CA GLY A 6 -14.11 0.02 -11.28
C GLY A 6 -14.09 -1.51 -11.33
N ILE A 7 -14.55 -2.11 -10.24
CA ILE A 7 -14.92 -3.51 -10.14
C ILE A 7 -16.43 -3.53 -9.91
N ASP A 8 -17.19 -4.05 -10.86
CA ASP A 8 -18.63 -4.29 -10.72
C ASP A 8 -18.83 -5.73 -10.20
N PHE A 9 -19.65 -5.88 -9.16
CA PHE A 9 -19.85 -7.16 -8.47
C PHE A 9 -21.24 -7.72 -8.79
N ASP A 10 -21.39 -8.28 -9.99
CA ASP A 10 -22.57 -9.06 -10.35
C ASP A 10 -22.41 -10.53 -9.89
N ILE A 11 -22.64 -10.76 -8.60
CA ILE A 11 -22.45 -12.09 -7.98
C ILE A 11 -23.79 -12.84 -7.92
N GLU A 12 -24.11 -13.58 -8.99
CA GLU A 12 -25.36 -14.38 -9.07
C GLU A 12 -25.44 -15.57 -8.10
N SER A 13 -24.32 -15.95 -7.47
CA SER A 13 -24.25 -17.11 -6.55
C SER A 13 -23.38 -16.86 -5.31
N GLY A 14 -23.61 -15.76 -4.58
CA GLY A 14 -23.17 -15.57 -3.19
C GLY A 14 -21.70 -15.88 -2.83
N LYS A 15 -20.77 -15.78 -3.79
CA LYS A 15 -19.35 -16.08 -3.53
C LYS A 15 -18.73 -14.96 -2.71
N LYS A 16 -18.01 -15.32 -1.64
CA LYS A 16 -17.23 -14.36 -0.87
C LYS A 16 -16.11 -13.81 -1.74
N VAL A 17 -16.13 -12.50 -1.95
CA VAL A 17 -15.06 -11.73 -2.60
C VAL A 17 -14.33 -10.88 -1.56
N TYR A 18 -13.09 -10.51 -1.86
CA TYR A 18 -12.32 -9.57 -1.05
C TYR A 18 -12.00 -8.34 -1.88
N LEU A 19 -12.28 -7.16 -1.34
CA LEU A 19 -11.93 -5.91 -1.99
C LEU A 19 -10.57 -5.44 -1.46
N SER A 20 -9.65 -5.09 -2.36
CA SER A 20 -8.33 -4.58 -1.98
C SER A 20 -7.94 -3.31 -2.75
N ALA A 21 -7.17 -2.46 -2.09
CA ALA A 21 -6.62 -1.23 -2.68
C ALA A 21 -5.10 -1.21 -2.54
N ALA A 22 -4.43 -0.51 -3.45
CA ALA A 22 -3.00 -0.30 -3.41
C ALA A 22 -2.67 1.21 -3.52
N PRO A 23 -2.85 2.01 -2.45
CA PRO A 23 -2.46 3.42 -2.46
C PRO A 23 -0.94 3.61 -2.49
N GLN A 24 -0.49 4.79 -2.90
CA GLN A 24 0.89 5.22 -2.70
C GLN A 24 1.14 5.57 -1.22
N CYS A 25 2.39 5.49 -0.74
CA CYS A 25 2.71 5.80 0.65
C CYS A 25 2.44 7.25 1.11
N PRO A 26 2.40 8.30 0.28
CA PRO A 26 2.03 9.63 0.75
C PRO A 26 0.58 9.61 1.25
N PHE A 27 0.37 9.99 2.51
CA PHE A 27 -0.97 10.08 3.09
C PHE A 27 -1.46 11.53 3.07
N PRO A 28 -2.68 11.82 2.58
CA PRO A 28 -3.63 10.88 1.95
C PRO A 28 -3.27 10.55 0.49
N ASP A 29 -3.72 9.41 -0.03
CA ASP A 29 -3.54 9.05 -1.44
C ASP A 29 -4.40 9.93 -2.36
N HIS A 30 -3.79 10.58 -3.34
CA HIS A 30 -4.46 11.54 -4.22
C HIS A 30 -5.64 10.99 -5.02
N LYS A 31 -5.69 9.68 -5.30
CA LYS A 31 -6.70 9.06 -6.16
C LYS A 31 -7.70 8.22 -5.38
N LEU A 32 -7.21 7.50 -4.37
CA LEU A 32 -7.98 6.50 -3.65
C LEU A 32 -8.51 7.00 -2.31
N ASN A 33 -8.15 8.20 -1.84
CA ASN A 33 -8.55 8.69 -0.51
C ASN A 33 -10.05 8.57 -0.26
N GLY A 34 -10.90 9.04 -1.19
CA GLY A 34 -12.35 8.94 -1.03
C GLY A 34 -12.85 7.50 -0.91
N ALA A 35 -12.34 6.60 -1.76
CA ALA A 35 -12.73 5.19 -1.76
C ALA A 35 -12.27 4.46 -0.48
N LEU A 36 -11.06 4.76 0.01
CA LEU A 36 -10.50 4.13 1.22
C LEU A 36 -11.28 4.48 2.49
N HIS A 37 -11.90 5.66 2.54
CA HIS A 37 -12.73 6.09 3.68
C HIS A 37 -14.14 5.49 3.68
N THR A 38 -14.53 4.76 2.63
CA THR A 38 -15.84 4.06 2.59
C THR A 38 -15.91 2.88 3.57
N GLY A 39 -14.76 2.34 4.00
CA GLY A 39 -14.70 1.12 4.81
C GLY A 39 -15.00 -0.18 4.06
N LEU A 40 -15.08 -0.13 2.72
CA LEU A 40 -15.40 -1.31 1.89
C LEU A 40 -14.18 -2.22 1.63
N PHE A 41 -12.96 -1.70 1.75
CA PHE A 41 -11.75 -2.48 1.48
C PHE A 41 -11.41 -3.43 2.64
N ASP A 42 -11.26 -4.71 2.32
CA ASP A 42 -10.75 -5.71 3.27
C ASP A 42 -9.24 -5.55 3.49
N TYR A 43 -8.50 -5.34 2.40
CA TYR A 43 -7.04 -5.33 2.39
C TYR A 43 -6.49 -4.06 1.75
N VAL A 44 -5.49 -3.45 2.39
CA VAL A 44 -4.81 -2.27 1.86
C VAL A 44 -3.31 -2.54 1.74
N TRP A 45 -2.77 -2.43 0.53
CA TRP A 45 -1.39 -2.70 0.19
C TRP A 45 -0.67 -1.37 -0.12
N ILE A 46 -0.09 -0.75 0.90
CA ILE A 46 0.51 0.59 0.75
C ILE A 46 1.84 0.45 0.02
N GLN A 47 2.03 1.20 -1.07
CA GLN A 47 3.23 1.14 -1.90
C GLN A 47 4.33 2.04 -1.32
N PHE A 48 5.30 1.44 -0.62
CA PHE A 48 6.42 2.12 0.05
C PHE A 48 7.66 2.22 -0.84
N TYR A 49 7.47 2.63 -2.09
CA TYR A 49 8.53 2.80 -3.09
C TYR A 49 8.23 3.95 -4.05
N ASN A 50 9.24 4.40 -4.80
CA ASN A 50 9.17 5.55 -5.72
C ASN A 50 8.69 6.86 -5.08
N ASN A 51 8.88 7.04 -3.78
CA ASN A 51 8.37 8.19 -3.02
C ASN A 51 9.32 8.53 -1.86
N PRO A 52 10.35 9.37 -2.07
CA PRO A 52 11.40 9.65 -1.07
C PRO A 52 10.95 10.23 0.28
N SER A 53 9.70 10.69 0.36
CA SER A 53 9.10 11.23 1.59
C SER A 53 8.57 10.14 2.52
N CYS A 54 8.33 8.92 2.03
CA CYS A 54 7.72 7.84 2.81
C CYS A 54 8.17 6.44 2.42
N GLU A 55 8.93 6.26 1.35
CA GLU A 55 9.44 4.95 0.93
C GLU A 55 10.30 4.29 2.00
N PHE A 56 10.45 2.98 1.87
CA PHE A 56 11.33 2.24 2.76
C PHE A 56 12.79 2.62 2.48
N ASP A 57 13.47 3.07 3.53
CA ASP A 57 14.89 3.42 3.50
C ASP A 57 15.50 3.00 4.84
N VAL A 58 16.40 2.02 4.80
CA VAL A 58 17.07 1.48 5.99
C VAL A 58 17.90 2.54 6.72
N SER A 59 18.40 3.56 6.00
CA SER A 59 19.19 4.65 6.59
C SER A 59 18.32 5.68 7.33
N ASN A 60 17.03 5.75 6.98
CA ASN A 60 16.07 6.66 7.61
C ASN A 60 14.66 6.05 7.67
N PRO A 61 14.45 5.06 8.57
CA PRO A 61 13.18 4.35 8.67
C PRO A 61 12.02 5.20 9.20
N GLU A 62 12.31 6.35 9.81
CA GLU A 62 11.28 7.20 10.43
C GLU A 62 10.27 7.72 9.40
N LYS A 63 10.69 7.95 8.15
CA LYS A 63 9.77 8.34 7.06
C LYS A 63 8.71 7.27 6.80
N PHE A 64 9.15 6.03 6.66
CA PHE A 64 8.29 4.85 6.52
C PHE A 64 7.36 4.72 7.73
N LYS A 65 7.91 4.70 8.95
CA LYS A 65 7.14 4.56 10.20
C LYS A 65 6.05 5.62 10.36
N ASN A 66 6.39 6.87 10.07
CA ASN A 66 5.44 7.98 10.17
C ASN A 66 4.32 7.87 9.14
N SER A 67 4.61 7.43 7.91
CA SER A 67 3.60 7.18 6.89
C SER A 67 2.72 5.97 7.26
N TRP A 68 3.34 4.86 7.67
CA TRP A 68 2.64 3.66 8.12
C TRP A 68 1.63 3.96 9.22
N ARG A 69 2.03 4.69 10.26
CA ARG A 69 1.14 5.09 11.36
C ARG A 69 -0.03 5.93 10.87
N LYS A 70 0.18 6.86 9.94
CA LYS A 70 -0.92 7.66 9.36
C LYS A 70 -1.92 6.75 8.64
N TRP A 71 -1.44 5.82 7.83
CA TRP A 71 -2.31 4.89 7.10
C TRP A 71 -3.14 4.01 8.03
N THR A 72 -2.48 3.31 8.97
CA THR A 72 -3.15 2.34 9.85
C THR A 72 -4.07 2.99 10.90
N SER A 73 -3.84 4.26 11.24
CA SER A 73 -4.67 4.98 12.22
C SER A 73 -5.88 5.69 11.60
N ASN A 74 -5.88 5.95 10.28
CA ASN A 74 -6.91 6.78 9.64
C ASN A 74 -7.78 6.04 8.63
N ILE A 75 -7.37 4.86 8.14
CA ILE A 75 -8.14 4.10 7.15
C ILE A 75 -8.86 2.92 7.81
N PRO A 76 -10.18 2.75 7.58
CA PRO A 76 -10.90 1.56 8.00
C PRO A 76 -10.59 0.39 7.04
N ALA A 77 -9.80 -0.59 7.50
CA ALA A 77 -9.53 -1.84 6.77
C ALA A 77 -9.28 -3.01 7.73
N LYS A 78 -9.47 -4.25 7.26
CA LYS A 78 -9.25 -5.45 8.10
C LYS A 78 -7.77 -5.79 8.24
N LYS A 79 -6.99 -5.63 7.17
CA LYS A 79 -5.54 -5.84 7.19
C LYS A 79 -4.81 -4.82 6.32
N PHE A 80 -3.64 -4.43 6.80
CA PHE A 80 -2.68 -3.63 6.06
C PHE A 80 -1.47 -4.47 5.68
N PHE A 81 -0.91 -4.17 4.52
CA PHE A 81 0.28 -4.81 3.98
C PHE A 81 1.26 -3.76 3.50
N VAL A 82 2.55 -4.07 3.63
CA VAL A 82 3.67 -3.24 3.16
C VAL A 82 4.06 -3.71 1.76
N GLY A 83 3.83 -2.86 0.76
CA GLY A 83 4.21 -3.11 -0.63
C GLY A 83 5.64 -2.65 -0.91
N LEU A 84 6.50 -3.58 -1.34
CA LEU A 84 7.91 -3.32 -1.65
C LEU A 84 8.30 -3.88 -3.03
N PRO A 85 9.31 -3.32 -3.70
CA PRO A 85 9.87 -3.88 -4.91
C PRO A 85 10.52 -5.24 -4.63
N ALA A 86 10.30 -6.21 -5.52
CA ALA A 86 10.85 -7.56 -5.35
C ALA A 86 12.32 -7.71 -5.82
N ALA A 87 12.89 -6.67 -6.44
CA ALA A 87 14.27 -6.67 -6.92
C ALA A 87 14.86 -5.26 -6.90
N ALA A 88 16.19 -5.17 -6.77
CA ALA A 88 16.93 -3.90 -6.85
C ALA A 88 16.98 -3.28 -8.26
N ALA A 89 16.57 -4.04 -9.29
CA ALA A 89 16.57 -3.56 -10.66
C ALA A 89 15.58 -2.39 -10.82
N LYS A 90 15.99 -1.36 -11.59
CA LYS A 90 15.14 -0.18 -11.88
C LYS A 90 13.81 -0.53 -12.56
N SER A 91 13.72 -1.71 -13.19
CA SER A 91 12.48 -2.23 -13.76
C SER A 91 11.43 -2.64 -12.72
N ALA A 92 11.84 -2.88 -11.46
CA ALA A 92 10.92 -3.14 -10.35
C ALA A 92 10.46 -1.82 -9.70
N ALA A 93 11.41 -0.94 -9.37
CA ALA A 93 11.15 0.43 -8.89
C ALA A 93 12.41 1.30 -9.04
N GLY A 94 12.23 2.62 -9.09
CA GLY A 94 13.32 3.59 -9.05
C GLY A 94 13.99 3.73 -7.68
N SER A 95 13.25 3.47 -6.60
CA SER A 95 13.71 3.57 -5.21
C SER A 95 12.82 2.75 -4.26
N GLY A 96 13.25 2.56 -3.00
CA GLY A 96 12.48 1.86 -1.96
C GLY A 96 12.61 0.34 -1.91
N PHE A 97 13.67 -0.23 -2.53
CA PHE A 97 13.96 -1.67 -2.43
C PHE A 97 14.47 -2.02 -1.03
N ALA A 98 13.88 -3.06 -0.42
CA ALA A 98 14.37 -3.66 0.80
C ALA A 98 15.09 -4.98 0.47
N GLU A 99 16.31 -5.15 0.98
CA GLU A 99 17.03 -6.40 0.81
C GLU A 99 16.34 -7.55 1.55
N LYS A 100 16.50 -8.78 1.04
CA LYS A 100 15.84 -9.99 1.57
C LYS A 100 16.06 -10.20 3.07
N GLU A 101 17.22 -9.79 3.58
CA GLU A 101 17.64 -9.99 4.97
C GLU A 101 17.12 -8.89 5.91
N THR A 102 16.44 -7.87 5.36
CA THR A 102 15.84 -6.78 6.14
C THR A 102 14.72 -7.31 7.03
N ASN A 103 14.88 -7.22 8.35
CA ASN A 103 13.83 -7.58 9.30
C ASN A 103 12.78 -6.46 9.41
N MET A 104 11.80 -6.47 8.50
CA MET A 104 10.74 -5.45 8.44
C MET A 104 9.93 -5.29 9.74
N LYS A 105 9.88 -6.33 10.59
CA LYS A 105 9.16 -6.28 11.88
C LYS A 105 9.80 -5.36 12.90
N GLU A 106 11.07 -5.01 12.75
CA GLU A 106 11.74 -4.02 13.63
C GLU A 106 11.26 -2.58 13.36
N TYR A 107 10.52 -2.39 12.25
CA TYR A 107 10.08 -1.08 11.78
C TYR A 107 8.57 -0.86 11.92
N GLU A 108 7.82 -1.83 12.46
CA GLU A 108 6.40 -1.70 12.83
C GLU A 108 6.24 -1.09 14.24
#